data_AF-A0A7X9WLF1-F1
#
_entry.id   AF-A0A7X9WLF1-F1
#
_cell.length_a   1.000
_cell.length_b   1.000
_cell.length_c   1.000
_cell.angle_alpha   90.00
_cell.angle_beta   90.00
_cell.angle_gamma   90.00
#
_symmetry.space_group_name_H-M   'P 1'
#
loop_
_entity.id
_entity.type
_entity.pdbx_description
1 polymer ?
#
loop_
_entity_poly.entity_id
_entity_poly.type
_entity_poly.pdbx_seq_one_letter_code
_entity_poly.pdbx_strand_id
1 'polypeptide(L)'
;MKIVLLASLLLVQPALVAPAIAQSHGDAPAERTYPAEVSVRKTGDRVIYVTPRKMTLYTLDARVAFTRGNGTQLFCIESCARQWAPLAAPADAKPIGDWTVTTRGGAPQWAYRNRPVFTHLADRSPGDMRGDGIEDLWDVIAYVPPPPKITAPASVAPLFLDDAYVLADTGGHVLFTGSHEGASPFLAGIASRDLGEWTVLHTGDHPQWAWRGKPVFVSSEAKSSEVPHGAAILRP
;
A
#
# COMPACT_ATOMS: atom_id res chain seq x y z
N MET A 1 -72.40 -4.64 45.54
CA MET A 1 -71.31 -3.75 45.04
C MET A 1 -70.24 -4.59 44.37
N LYS A 2 -69.83 -4.16 43.18
CA LYS A 2 -68.83 -4.73 42.25
C LYS A 2 -67.56 -5.27 42.93
N ILE A 3 -66.97 -6.31 42.35
CA ILE A 3 -65.61 -6.33 41.76
C ILE A 3 -65.49 -7.62 40.93
N VAL A 4 -65.36 -7.49 39.61
CA VAL A 4 -64.96 -8.57 38.71
C VAL A 4 -63.48 -8.32 38.40
N LEU A 5 -62.58 -9.16 38.91
CA LEU A 5 -61.17 -9.13 38.53
C LEU A 5 -61.00 -9.77 37.15
N LEU A 6 -60.66 -8.98 36.13
CA LEU A 6 -60.12 -9.49 34.88
C LEU A 6 -58.64 -9.84 35.08
N ALA A 7 -58.30 -11.11 35.01
CA ALA A 7 -56.92 -11.57 34.94
C ALA A 7 -56.43 -11.46 33.48
N SER A 8 -55.60 -10.45 33.20
CA SER A 8 -54.93 -10.29 31.92
C SER A 8 -53.78 -11.29 31.81
N LEU A 9 -53.97 -12.31 30.97
CA LEU A 9 -52.94 -13.31 30.64
C LEU A 9 -52.00 -12.71 29.59
N LEU A 10 -50.82 -12.24 29.99
CA LEU A 10 -49.76 -11.84 29.06
C LEU A 10 -49.12 -13.10 28.46
N LEU A 11 -49.40 -13.36 27.19
CA LEU A 11 -48.69 -14.37 26.38
C LEU A 11 -47.25 -13.88 26.14
N VAL A 12 -46.29 -14.48 26.84
CA VAL A 12 -44.86 -14.31 26.53
C VAL A 12 -44.58 -15.09 25.26
N GLN A 13 -44.37 -14.38 24.15
CA GLN A 13 -43.90 -15.01 22.91
C GLN A 13 -42.41 -15.34 23.03
N PRO A 14 -41.97 -16.57 22.73
CA PRO A 14 -40.56 -16.89 22.68
C PRO A 14 -39.93 -16.16 21.47
N ALA A 15 -39.00 -15.26 21.75
CA ALA A 15 -38.20 -14.62 20.71
C ALA A 15 -37.34 -15.71 20.04
N LEU A 16 -37.58 -15.93 18.74
CA LEU A 16 -36.80 -16.83 17.91
C LEU A 16 -35.42 -16.18 17.68
N VAL A 17 -34.41 -16.63 18.43
CA VAL A 17 -33.02 -16.19 18.23
C VAL A 17 -32.49 -16.92 17.00
N ALA A 18 -32.46 -16.24 15.85
CA ALA A 18 -31.76 -16.75 14.67
C ALA A 18 -30.25 -16.72 14.91
N PRO A 19 -29.49 -17.78 14.57
CA PRO A 19 -28.04 -17.73 14.64
C PRO A 19 -27.53 -16.77 13.58
N ALA A 20 -26.85 -15.70 14.01
CA ALA A 20 -26.11 -14.83 13.12
C ALA A 20 -24.96 -15.64 12.51
N ILE A 21 -25.06 -16.00 11.24
CA ILE A 21 -23.94 -16.55 10.47
C ILE A 21 -22.95 -15.39 10.30
N ALA A 22 -21.89 -15.40 11.11
CA ALA A 22 -20.74 -14.53 10.89
C ALA A 22 -20.11 -14.93 9.54
N GLN A 23 -20.30 -14.10 8.52
CA GLN A 23 -19.56 -14.20 7.28
C GLN A 23 -18.10 -13.84 7.57
N SER A 24 -17.27 -14.85 7.82
CA SER A 24 -15.83 -14.70 7.80
C SER A 24 -15.41 -14.44 6.35
N HIS A 25 -15.37 -13.17 5.96
CA HIS A 25 -14.59 -12.75 4.81
C HIS A 25 -13.13 -13.02 5.17
N GLY A 26 -12.59 -14.08 4.57
CA GLY A 26 -11.24 -14.56 4.82
C GLY A 26 -10.20 -13.60 4.26
N ASP A 27 -9.94 -12.53 4.98
CA ASP A 27 -8.66 -11.83 4.89
C ASP A 27 -7.81 -12.31 6.06
N ALA A 28 -6.90 -13.24 5.78
CA ALA A 28 -5.83 -13.52 6.73
C ALA A 28 -5.13 -12.19 7.06
N PRO A 29 -4.84 -11.87 8.34
CA PRO A 29 -4.17 -10.62 8.67
C PRO A 29 -2.84 -10.59 7.93
N ALA A 30 -2.67 -9.57 7.08
CA ALA A 30 -1.43 -9.36 6.34
C ALA A 30 -0.25 -9.40 7.32
N GLU A 31 0.74 -10.24 7.04
CA GLU A 31 1.94 -10.36 7.85
C GLU A 31 2.56 -8.96 8.04
N ARG A 32 2.87 -8.59 9.28
CA ARG A 32 3.44 -7.27 9.58
C ARG A 32 4.78 -7.15 8.85
N THR A 33 4.92 -6.14 7.99
CA THR A 33 6.14 -5.89 7.21
C THR A 33 6.98 -4.72 7.72
N TYR A 34 6.70 -4.26 8.95
CA TYR A 34 7.36 -3.11 9.57
C TYR A 34 7.56 -3.33 11.09
N PRO A 35 8.46 -2.57 11.75
CA PRO A 35 8.77 -2.72 13.17
C PRO A 35 7.55 -2.57 14.09
N ALA A 36 7.63 -3.13 15.31
CA ALA A 36 6.50 -3.16 16.21
C ALA A 36 6.10 -1.80 16.81
N GLU A 37 7.08 -0.91 16.87
CA GLU A 37 6.98 0.50 17.25
C GLU A 37 6.55 1.40 16.08
N VAL A 38 6.32 0.84 14.89
CA VAL A 38 5.81 1.60 13.74
C VAL A 38 4.34 1.25 13.53
N SER A 39 3.58 2.23 13.06
CA SER A 39 2.17 2.10 12.69
C SER A 39 1.92 2.82 11.36
N VAL A 40 0.73 2.64 10.80
CA VAL A 40 0.31 3.30 9.56
C VAL A 40 -0.87 4.22 9.81
N ARG A 41 -0.96 5.33 9.08
CA ARG A 41 -2.06 6.29 9.18
C ARG A 41 -2.41 6.86 7.81
N LYS A 42 -3.70 6.98 7.49
CA LYS A 42 -4.17 7.77 6.36
C LYS A 42 -4.18 9.26 6.72
N THR A 43 -3.51 10.08 5.91
CA THR A 43 -3.40 11.53 6.04
C THR A 43 -3.64 12.15 4.65
N GLY A 44 -4.82 12.73 4.44
CA GLY A 44 -5.26 13.09 3.09
C GLY A 44 -5.34 11.86 2.20
N ASP A 45 -4.76 11.93 1.01
CA ASP A 45 -4.70 10.85 0.02
C ASP A 45 -3.45 9.96 0.17
N ARG A 46 -2.70 10.10 1.27
CA ARG A 46 -1.49 9.30 1.53
C ARG A 46 -1.72 8.39 2.73
N VAL A 47 -1.24 7.15 2.64
CA VAL A 47 -1.00 6.33 3.82
C VAL A 47 0.48 6.43 4.17
N ILE A 48 0.78 6.77 5.42
CA ILE A 48 2.13 7.10 5.88
C ILE A 48 2.50 6.25 7.08
N TYR A 49 3.79 6.00 7.26
CA TYR A 49 4.30 5.42 8.49
C TYR A 49 4.37 6.48 9.61
N VAL A 50 3.99 6.06 10.81
CA VAL A 50 3.97 6.89 12.01
C VAL A 50 4.53 6.13 13.22
N THR A 51 4.98 6.85 14.23
CA THR A 51 5.29 6.29 15.57
C THR A 51 4.02 5.81 16.27
N PRO A 52 4.09 5.12 17.43
CA PRO A 52 2.90 4.73 18.20
C PRO A 52 2.12 5.94 18.72
N ARG A 53 2.80 7.09 18.85
CA ARG A 53 2.20 8.39 19.19
C ARG A 53 1.62 9.12 17.96
N LYS A 54 1.55 8.46 16.81
CA LYS A 54 1.00 8.95 15.53
C LYS A 54 1.78 10.13 14.93
N MET A 55 3.06 10.29 15.29
CA MET A 55 3.98 11.26 14.67
C MET A 55 4.50 10.71 13.36
N THR A 56 4.55 11.53 12.30
CA THR A 56 5.01 11.13 10.98
C THR A 56 6.49 10.72 10.98
N LEU A 57 6.79 9.68 10.21
CA LEU A 57 8.16 9.22 9.99
C LEU A 57 8.70 9.73 8.68
N TYR A 58 9.97 10.14 8.71
CA TYR A 58 10.68 10.78 7.62
C TYR A 58 11.97 10.05 7.28
N THR A 59 12.39 10.18 6.02
CA THR A 59 13.69 9.76 5.52
C THR A 59 14.30 10.90 4.70
N LEU A 60 15.58 10.75 4.37
CA LEU A 60 16.27 11.61 3.42
C LEU A 60 15.99 11.17 1.97
N ASP A 61 15.87 12.10 1.01
CA ASP A 61 15.99 11.83 -0.43
C ASP A 61 17.45 11.44 -0.71
N ALA A 62 17.65 10.23 -1.25
CA ALA A 62 18.99 9.69 -1.47
C ALA A 62 19.80 10.48 -2.52
N ARG A 63 19.14 11.05 -3.54
CA ARG A 63 19.80 11.80 -4.62
C ARG A 63 20.32 13.14 -4.09
N VAL A 64 19.51 13.83 -3.32
CA VAL A 64 19.88 15.10 -2.70
C VAL A 64 20.92 14.88 -1.59
N ALA A 65 20.74 13.85 -0.77
CA ALA A 65 21.73 13.49 0.24
C ALA A 65 23.08 13.12 -0.39
N PHE A 66 23.11 12.32 -1.45
CA PHE A 66 24.38 11.93 -2.08
C PHE A 66 25.10 13.09 -2.77
N THR A 67 24.37 14.07 -3.31
CA THR A 67 24.97 15.24 -3.97
C THR A 67 25.50 16.28 -2.97
N ARG A 68 24.84 16.42 -1.81
CA ARG A 68 25.23 17.43 -0.79
C ARG A 68 26.30 16.95 0.19
N GLY A 69 26.73 15.70 0.13
CA GLY A 69 27.60 15.10 1.13
C GLY A 69 28.17 13.76 0.67
N ASN A 70 29.29 13.35 1.26
CA ASN A 70 30.02 12.12 0.93
C ASN A 70 29.23 10.83 1.27
N GLY A 71 28.06 10.63 0.67
CA GLY A 71 27.12 9.56 0.99
C GLY A 71 26.16 9.91 2.15
N THR A 72 25.00 9.25 2.15
CA THR A 72 23.87 9.40 3.10
C THR A 72 24.21 9.27 4.59
N GLN A 73 25.46 8.94 4.94
CA GLN A 73 25.89 8.59 6.29
C GLN A 73 26.10 9.82 7.22
N LEU A 74 26.22 11.05 6.68
CA LEU A 74 26.69 12.21 7.45
C LEU A 74 25.65 13.30 7.82
N PHE A 75 24.44 13.31 7.26
CA PHE A 75 23.62 14.54 7.28
C PHE A 75 23.05 15.00 8.62
N CYS A 76 22.43 14.12 9.40
CA CYS A 76 21.76 14.55 10.63
C CYS A 76 22.34 13.97 11.92
N ILE A 77 23.40 14.58 12.44
CA ILE A 77 23.93 14.35 13.79
C ILE A 77 23.95 15.69 14.54
N GLU A 78 23.97 15.63 15.88
CA GLU A 78 24.06 16.81 16.76
C GLU A 78 22.93 17.84 16.55
N SER A 79 23.25 19.02 16.00
CA SER A 79 22.33 20.15 15.91
C SER A 79 21.12 19.84 15.02
N CYS A 80 21.32 19.10 13.93
CA CYS A 80 20.24 18.62 13.08
C CYS A 80 19.33 17.65 13.84
N ALA A 81 19.91 16.77 14.67
CA ALA A 81 19.15 15.77 15.43
C ALA A 81 18.23 16.39 16.49
N ARG A 82 18.39 17.69 16.81
CA ARG A 82 17.44 18.44 17.64
C ARG A 82 16.12 18.73 16.92
N GLN A 83 16.15 18.91 15.60
CA GLN A 83 14.97 19.14 14.77
C GLN A 83 14.44 17.84 14.17
N TRP A 84 15.33 16.91 13.85
CA TRP A 84 15.05 15.63 13.24
C TRP A 84 15.49 14.51 14.18
N ALA A 85 14.61 14.14 15.11
CA ALA A 85 14.93 13.17 16.14
C ALA A 85 14.99 11.75 15.53
N PRO A 86 16.11 11.01 15.66
CA PRO A 86 16.24 9.64 15.18
C PRO A 86 15.16 8.71 15.75
N LEU A 87 14.59 7.85 14.90
CA LEU A 87 13.74 6.75 15.37
C LEU A 87 14.62 5.62 15.91
N ALA A 88 14.74 5.54 17.23
CA ALA A 88 15.54 4.52 17.91
C ALA A 88 15.07 3.10 17.55
N ALA A 89 16.02 2.21 17.34
CA ALA A 89 15.77 0.77 17.23
C ALA A 89 16.16 0.06 18.54
N PRO A 90 15.41 -0.96 18.98
CA PRO A 90 15.83 -1.86 20.05
C PRO A 90 17.20 -2.48 19.78
N ALA A 91 17.96 -2.80 20.83
CA ALA A 91 19.31 -3.37 20.68
C ALA A 91 19.30 -4.76 20.00
N ASP A 92 18.21 -5.50 20.14
CA ASP A 92 17.97 -6.82 19.55
C ASP A 92 17.11 -6.76 18.28
N ALA A 93 16.85 -5.54 17.76
CA ALA A 93 16.07 -5.34 16.56
C ALA A 93 16.65 -6.08 15.35
N LYS A 94 15.78 -6.72 14.57
CA LYS A 94 16.13 -7.44 13.35
C LYS A 94 15.48 -6.77 12.14
N PRO A 95 16.08 -6.88 10.94
CA PRO A 95 15.44 -6.42 9.71
C PRO A 95 14.06 -7.08 9.50
N ILE A 96 13.11 -6.30 8.96
CA ILE A 96 11.75 -6.75 8.66
C ILE A 96 11.22 -6.00 7.44
N GLY A 97 10.85 -6.73 6.39
CA GLY A 97 10.46 -6.12 5.11
C GLY A 97 11.53 -5.16 4.59
N ASP A 98 11.13 -3.92 4.30
CA ASP A 98 12.01 -2.84 3.85
C ASP A 98 12.78 -2.14 5.00
N TRP A 99 12.56 -2.55 6.26
CA TRP A 99 13.18 -1.94 7.43
C TRP A 99 14.44 -2.68 7.86
N THR A 100 15.50 -1.92 8.12
CA THR A 100 16.79 -2.41 8.60
C THR A 100 17.23 -1.62 9.83
N VAL A 101 18.27 -2.09 10.52
CA VAL A 101 18.88 -1.37 11.65
C VAL A 101 20.20 -0.78 11.19
N THR A 102 20.43 0.49 11.51
CA THR A 102 21.70 1.17 11.31
C THR A 102 22.21 1.71 12.65
N THR A 103 23.52 1.91 12.78
CA THR A 103 24.11 2.50 13.98
C THR A 103 24.66 3.87 13.62
N ARG A 104 24.10 4.93 14.21
CA ARG A 104 24.50 6.31 13.93
C ARG A 104 24.66 7.09 15.23
N GLY A 105 25.78 7.81 15.37
CA GLY A 105 26.08 8.54 16.61
C GLY A 105 26.23 7.63 17.85
N GLY A 106 26.48 6.33 17.65
CA GLY A 106 26.69 5.34 18.72
C GLY A 106 25.45 4.58 19.18
N ALA A 107 24.26 4.86 18.64
CA ALA A 107 23.02 4.17 19.03
C ALA A 107 22.33 3.47 17.83
N PRO A 108 21.63 2.34 18.05
CA PRO A 108 20.81 1.70 17.03
C PRO A 108 19.62 2.58 16.63
N GLN A 109 19.39 2.70 15.32
CA GLN A 109 18.34 3.49 14.71
C GLN A 109 17.68 2.66 13.61
N TRP A 110 16.36 2.81 13.44
CA TRP A 110 15.67 2.24 12.29
C TRP A 110 16.06 2.96 11.00
N ALA A 111 16.22 2.17 9.95
CA ALA A 111 16.36 2.62 8.59
C ALA A 111 15.24 2.01 7.74
N TYR A 112 14.73 2.78 6.77
CA TYR A 112 13.77 2.31 5.79
C TYR A 112 14.41 2.39 4.41
N ARG A 113 14.44 1.26 3.69
CA ARG A 113 15.15 1.13 2.40
C ARG A 113 16.58 1.67 2.47
N ASN A 114 17.28 1.28 3.54
CA ASN A 114 18.67 1.68 3.85
C ASN A 114 18.90 3.18 4.11
N ARG A 115 17.84 3.93 4.46
CA ARG A 115 17.94 5.34 4.82
C ARG A 115 17.46 5.58 6.25
N PRO A 116 18.20 6.37 7.06
CA PRO A 116 17.86 6.56 8.46
C PRO A 116 16.49 7.24 8.63
N VAL A 117 15.72 6.79 9.62
CA VAL A 117 14.35 7.25 9.87
C VAL A 117 14.31 8.23 11.04
N PHE A 118 13.53 9.29 10.88
CA PHE A 118 13.41 10.38 11.85
C PHE A 118 11.95 10.77 12.11
N THR A 119 11.76 11.52 13.19
CA THR A 119 10.56 12.35 13.44
C THR A 119 10.94 13.82 13.39
N HIS A 120 9.99 14.70 13.06
CA HIS A 120 10.24 16.13 12.95
C HIS A 120 9.67 16.90 14.14
N LEU A 121 10.47 17.77 14.76
CA LEU A 121 10.10 18.52 15.96
C LEU A 121 8.90 19.47 15.74
N ALA A 122 8.72 19.98 14.52
CA ALA A 122 7.62 20.89 14.21
C ALA A 122 6.28 20.17 14.06
N ASP A 123 6.24 18.84 13.98
CA ASP A 123 4.99 18.09 14.01
C ASP A 123 4.45 18.11 15.45
N ARG A 124 3.22 18.57 15.62
CA ARG A 124 2.59 18.79 16.94
C ARG A 124 1.34 17.95 17.16
N SER A 125 0.74 17.47 16.07
CA SER A 125 -0.49 16.71 16.04
C SER A 125 -0.32 15.42 15.23
N PRO A 126 -1.11 14.38 15.52
CA PRO A 126 -1.13 13.14 14.73
C PRO A 126 -1.28 13.36 13.23
N GLY A 127 -0.32 12.87 12.45
CA GLY A 127 -0.31 13.00 10.99
C GLY A 127 0.08 14.39 10.47
N ASP A 128 0.56 15.31 11.32
CA ASP A 128 1.27 16.50 10.81
C ASP A 128 2.43 16.06 9.92
N MET A 129 2.61 16.75 8.80
CA MET A 129 3.67 16.45 7.83
C MET A 129 4.58 17.67 7.60
N ARG A 130 4.86 18.49 8.63
CA ARG A 130 5.54 19.79 8.45
C ARG A 130 7.00 19.67 7.99
N GLY A 131 7.58 18.48 8.12
CA GLY A 131 8.92 18.18 7.61
C GLY A 131 8.99 17.87 6.12
N ASP A 132 7.85 17.60 5.46
CA ASP A 132 7.84 17.11 4.08
C ASP A 132 8.36 18.18 3.12
N GLY A 133 9.30 17.81 2.26
CA GLY A 133 9.91 18.69 1.26
C GLY A 133 10.88 19.75 1.79
N ILE A 134 11.21 19.76 3.09
CA ILE A 134 12.20 20.70 3.62
C ILE A 134 13.54 20.49 2.89
N GLU A 135 14.05 21.56 2.28
CA GLU A 135 15.30 21.61 1.51
C GLU A 135 15.39 20.61 0.34
N ASP A 136 14.25 20.10 -0.15
CA ASP A 136 14.17 18.97 -1.09
C ASP A 136 14.87 17.69 -0.58
N LEU A 137 15.20 17.65 0.71
CA LEU A 137 15.97 16.58 1.33
C LEU A 137 15.08 15.65 2.15
N TRP A 138 14.00 16.15 2.75
CA TRP A 138 13.21 15.39 3.71
C TRP A 138 11.90 14.91 3.11
N ASP A 139 11.71 13.59 3.11
CA ASP A 139 10.52 12.95 2.57
C ASP A 139 9.75 12.22 3.67
N VAL A 140 8.43 12.41 3.69
CA VAL A 140 7.54 11.51 4.45
C VAL A 140 7.64 10.09 3.90
N ILE A 141 7.78 9.11 4.81
CA ILE A 141 7.81 7.70 4.41
C ILE A 141 6.38 7.21 4.16
N ALA A 142 6.03 7.09 2.89
CA ALA A 142 4.77 6.49 2.47
C ALA A 142 4.73 4.99 2.83
N TYR A 143 3.59 4.53 3.33
CA TYR A 143 3.28 3.12 3.48
C TYR A 143 2.75 2.59 2.15
N VAL A 144 3.40 1.56 1.63
CA VAL A 144 2.86 0.72 0.56
C VAL A 144 2.54 -0.62 1.21
N PRO A 145 1.30 -1.13 1.08
CA PRO A 145 0.99 -2.46 1.59
C PRO A 145 1.88 -3.55 0.96
N PRO A 146 1.87 -4.78 1.50
CA PRO A 146 2.48 -5.89 0.80
C PRO A 146 1.72 -6.17 -0.52
N PRO A 147 2.40 -6.38 -1.65
CA PRO A 147 1.73 -6.72 -2.89
C PRO A 147 0.99 -8.05 -2.74
N PRO A 148 -0.24 -8.17 -3.28
CA PRO A 148 -0.97 -9.43 -3.26
C PRO A 148 -0.24 -10.49 -4.08
N LYS A 149 -0.34 -11.75 -3.65
CA LYS A 149 0.14 -12.89 -4.44
C LYS A 149 -0.85 -13.14 -5.58
N ILE A 150 -0.39 -13.02 -6.82
CA ILE A 150 -1.23 -13.21 -8.02
C ILE A 150 -0.75 -14.40 -8.85
N THR A 151 -1.68 -15.01 -9.58
CA THR A 151 -1.36 -15.94 -10.68
C THR A 151 -1.49 -15.15 -11.98
N ALA A 152 -0.37 -14.78 -12.59
CA ALA A 152 -0.37 -13.94 -13.79
C ALA A 152 0.83 -14.20 -14.70
N PRO A 153 0.79 -13.78 -15.98
CA PRO A 153 1.93 -13.86 -16.89
C PRO A 153 3.16 -13.20 -16.28
N ALA A 154 4.35 -13.67 -16.64
CA ALA A 154 5.61 -13.16 -16.09
C ALA A 154 5.83 -11.66 -16.31
N SER A 155 5.18 -11.09 -17.33
CA SER A 155 5.21 -9.66 -17.63
C SER A 155 4.21 -8.83 -16.83
N VAL A 156 3.45 -9.43 -15.91
CA VAL A 156 2.39 -8.75 -15.14
C VAL A 156 2.70 -8.76 -13.65
N ALA A 157 2.58 -7.59 -13.01
CA ALA A 157 2.77 -7.43 -11.58
C ALA A 157 1.71 -6.52 -10.95
N PRO A 158 1.42 -6.66 -9.64
CA PRO A 158 0.64 -5.68 -8.91
C PRO A 158 1.39 -4.35 -8.80
N LEU A 159 0.71 -3.25 -9.15
CA LEU A 159 1.17 -1.88 -8.96
C LEU A 159 0.24 -1.20 -7.96
N PHE A 160 0.80 -0.58 -6.91
CA PHE A 160 0.00 0.21 -5.96
C PHE A 160 -0.15 1.64 -6.46
N LEU A 161 -1.38 2.03 -6.82
CA LEU A 161 -1.73 3.33 -7.39
C LEU A 161 -3.10 3.75 -6.86
N ASP A 162 -3.25 5.04 -6.51
CA ASP A 162 -4.52 5.62 -6.03
C ASP A 162 -5.19 4.81 -4.90
N ASP A 163 -4.42 4.47 -3.87
CA ASP A 163 -4.86 3.68 -2.71
C ASP A 163 -5.33 2.23 -3.02
N ALA A 164 -5.00 1.68 -4.20
CA ALA A 164 -5.36 0.31 -4.57
C ALA A 164 -4.27 -0.41 -5.38
N TYR A 165 -4.29 -1.75 -5.36
CA TYR A 165 -3.51 -2.52 -6.33
C TYR A 165 -4.26 -2.66 -7.65
N VAL A 166 -3.53 -2.41 -8.73
CA VAL A 166 -3.92 -2.68 -10.12
C VAL A 166 -2.91 -3.63 -10.74
N LEU A 167 -3.26 -4.25 -11.86
CA LEU A 167 -2.30 -5.04 -12.63
C LEU A 167 -1.64 -4.16 -13.67
N ALA A 168 -0.31 -4.25 -13.75
CA ALA A 168 0.50 -3.48 -14.66
C ALA A 168 1.52 -4.38 -15.37
N ASP A 169 2.03 -3.91 -16.52
CA ASP A 169 3.16 -4.55 -17.18
C ASP A 169 4.49 -4.30 -16.43
N THR A 170 5.60 -4.83 -16.94
CA THR A 170 6.94 -4.60 -16.36
C THR A 170 7.42 -3.15 -16.43
N GLY A 171 6.79 -2.32 -17.28
CA GLY A 171 7.04 -0.88 -17.36
C GLY A 171 6.19 -0.07 -16.37
N GLY A 172 5.26 -0.69 -15.66
CA GLY A 172 4.32 -0.02 -14.77
C GLY A 172 3.08 0.55 -15.48
N HIS A 173 2.88 0.25 -16.77
CA HIS A 173 1.70 0.66 -17.51
C HIS A 173 0.50 -0.16 -17.06
N VAL A 174 -0.63 0.51 -16.82
CA VAL A 174 -1.85 -0.07 -16.25
C VAL A 174 -2.52 -0.96 -17.30
N LEU A 175 -2.88 -2.18 -16.88
CA LEU A 175 -3.65 -3.11 -17.71
C LEU A 175 -5.14 -2.88 -17.49
N PHE A 176 -5.90 -2.90 -18.59
CA PHE A 176 -7.36 -2.71 -18.56
C PHE A 176 -8.09 -3.57 -19.59
N THR A 177 -9.40 -3.72 -19.42
CA THR A 177 -10.30 -4.31 -20.42
C THR A 177 -11.37 -3.29 -20.83
N GLY A 178 -12.05 -3.55 -21.96
CA GLY A 178 -12.99 -2.60 -22.56
C GLY A 178 -12.33 -1.93 -23.76
N SER A 179 -12.81 -2.26 -24.96
CA SER A 179 -12.24 -1.79 -26.21
C SER A 179 -12.48 -0.29 -26.38
N HIS A 180 -11.42 0.44 -26.73
CA HIS A 180 -11.48 1.82 -27.20
C HIS A 180 -10.67 1.90 -28.49
N GLU A 181 -11.07 2.77 -29.42
CA GLU A 181 -10.31 3.01 -30.64
C GLU A 181 -8.86 3.43 -30.30
N GLY A 182 -7.89 2.77 -30.91
CA GLY A 182 -6.46 3.05 -30.71
C GLY A 182 -5.83 2.45 -29.45
N ALA A 183 -6.55 1.64 -28.65
CA ALA A 183 -5.96 1.00 -27.48
C ALA A 183 -4.91 -0.06 -27.86
N SER A 184 -3.73 0.01 -27.23
CA SER A 184 -2.62 -0.91 -27.48
C SER A 184 -2.91 -2.30 -26.87
N PRO A 185 -2.92 -3.39 -27.67
CA PRO A 185 -3.16 -4.73 -27.15
C PRO A 185 -2.00 -5.20 -26.28
N PHE A 186 -2.30 -5.86 -25.15
CA PHE A 186 -1.30 -6.49 -24.33
C PHE A 186 -0.95 -7.87 -24.90
N LEU A 187 0.13 -7.93 -25.66
CA LEU A 187 0.52 -9.11 -26.43
C LEU A 187 0.94 -10.28 -25.53
N ALA A 188 0.54 -11.49 -25.91
CA ALA A 188 0.89 -12.72 -25.22
C ALA A 188 2.28 -13.25 -25.61
N GLY A 189 2.92 -12.66 -26.63
CA GLY A 189 4.22 -13.08 -27.12
C GLY A 189 4.18 -14.54 -27.59
N ILE A 190 5.05 -15.38 -27.02
CA ILE A 190 5.14 -16.82 -27.32
C ILE A 190 4.23 -17.70 -26.43
N ALA A 191 3.41 -17.10 -25.56
CA ALA A 191 2.53 -17.87 -24.70
C ALA A 191 1.51 -18.65 -25.56
N SER A 192 1.41 -19.95 -25.27
CA SER A 192 0.52 -20.91 -25.96
C SER A 192 -0.46 -21.59 -25.02
N ARG A 193 -0.49 -21.17 -23.74
CA ARG A 193 -1.30 -21.79 -22.69
C ARG A 193 -1.86 -20.72 -21.76
N ASP A 194 -3.05 -21.02 -21.28
CA ASP A 194 -3.76 -20.24 -20.28
C ASP A 194 -3.10 -20.38 -18.90
N LEU A 195 -3.31 -19.39 -18.05
CA LEU A 195 -2.75 -19.30 -16.70
C LEU A 195 -3.80 -18.73 -15.74
N GLY A 196 -4.53 -19.61 -15.06
CA GLY A 196 -5.61 -19.19 -14.15
C GLY A 196 -6.69 -18.43 -14.90
N GLU A 197 -6.92 -17.16 -14.55
CA GLU A 197 -7.90 -16.29 -15.21
C GLU A 197 -7.40 -15.68 -16.53
N TRP A 198 -6.12 -15.91 -16.87
CA TRP A 198 -5.52 -15.43 -18.11
C TRP A 198 -5.66 -16.45 -19.22
N THR A 199 -6.18 -16.02 -20.36
CA THR A 199 -6.31 -16.86 -21.54
C THR A 199 -5.61 -16.23 -22.74
N VAL A 200 -5.10 -17.04 -23.66
CA VAL A 200 -4.49 -16.54 -24.89
C VAL A 200 -5.56 -16.40 -25.98
N LEU A 201 -5.77 -15.19 -26.47
CA LEU A 201 -6.60 -14.92 -27.65
C LEU A 201 -5.73 -14.93 -28.90
N HIS A 202 -6.09 -15.80 -29.85
CA HIS A 202 -5.46 -15.85 -31.16
C HIS A 202 -6.24 -14.99 -32.17
N THR A 203 -6.28 -13.68 -31.92
CA THR A 203 -6.92 -12.70 -32.81
C THR A 203 -5.88 -12.00 -33.67
N GLY A 204 -5.81 -12.35 -34.96
CA GLY A 204 -4.85 -11.75 -35.90
C GLY A 204 -3.45 -12.39 -35.85
N ASP A 205 -2.44 -11.66 -36.33
CA ASP A 205 -1.07 -12.16 -36.51
C ASP A 205 -0.27 -12.31 -35.20
N HIS A 206 -0.75 -11.67 -34.13
CA HIS A 206 -0.11 -11.69 -32.82
C HIS A 206 -1.10 -12.07 -31.72
N PRO A 207 -0.81 -13.11 -30.91
CA PRO A 207 -1.68 -13.50 -29.82
C PRO A 207 -1.70 -12.41 -28.74
N GLN A 208 -2.86 -12.22 -28.13
CA GLN A 208 -3.13 -11.21 -27.10
C GLN A 208 -3.58 -11.90 -25.81
N TRP A 209 -3.20 -11.36 -24.66
CA TRP A 209 -3.77 -11.82 -23.39
C TRP A 209 -5.22 -11.38 -23.24
N ALA A 210 -6.05 -12.27 -22.70
CA ALA A 210 -7.35 -11.94 -22.15
C ALA A 210 -7.38 -12.24 -20.65
N TRP A 211 -8.15 -11.44 -19.91
CA TRP A 211 -8.42 -11.61 -18.50
C TRP A 211 -9.92 -11.89 -18.32
N ARG A 212 -10.27 -13.02 -17.71
CA ARG A 212 -11.67 -13.47 -17.58
C ARG A 212 -12.43 -13.40 -18.92
N GLY A 213 -11.77 -13.81 -19.99
CA GLY A 213 -12.34 -13.86 -21.35
C GLY A 213 -12.43 -12.52 -22.09
N LYS A 214 -11.94 -11.40 -21.52
CA LYS A 214 -11.93 -10.09 -22.18
C LYS A 214 -10.52 -9.72 -22.65
N PRO A 215 -10.34 -9.20 -23.89
CA PRO A 215 -9.02 -8.74 -24.36
C PRO A 215 -8.42 -7.69 -23.43
N VAL A 216 -7.14 -7.84 -23.12
CA VAL A 216 -6.38 -6.94 -22.25
C VAL A 216 -5.60 -5.93 -23.07
N PHE A 217 -5.69 -4.67 -22.68
CA PHE A 217 -4.95 -3.56 -23.26
C PHE A 217 -4.03 -2.96 -22.20
N VAL A 218 -3.05 -2.18 -22.66
CA VAL A 218 -2.04 -1.54 -21.81
C VAL A 218 -2.05 -0.02 -22.03
N SER A 219 -1.93 0.76 -20.97
CA SER A 219 -1.87 2.23 -21.04
C SER A 219 -0.55 2.72 -21.65
N SER A 220 -0.53 3.97 -22.09
CA SER A 220 0.67 4.65 -22.60
C SER A 220 1.66 5.03 -21.51
N GLU A 221 1.17 5.37 -20.31
CA GLU A 221 1.99 5.76 -19.15
C GLU A 221 1.56 5.01 -17.89
N ALA A 222 2.41 5.04 -16.86
CA ALA A 222 2.18 4.44 -15.55
C ALA A 222 1.22 5.26 -14.66
N LYS A 223 0.02 5.60 -15.16
CA LYS A 223 -1.01 6.37 -14.44
C LYS A 223 -2.42 5.86 -14.79
N SER A 224 -3.31 5.88 -13.80
CA SER A 224 -4.72 5.49 -13.93
C SER A 224 -5.50 6.43 -14.84
N SER A 225 -5.11 7.70 -14.91
CA SER A 225 -5.70 8.73 -15.77
C SER A 225 -5.55 8.44 -17.26
N GLU A 226 -4.57 7.62 -17.65
CA GLU A 226 -4.38 7.22 -19.06
C GLU A 226 -5.30 6.07 -19.49
N VAL A 227 -6.05 5.49 -18.55
CA VAL A 227 -7.01 4.43 -18.88
C VAL A 227 -8.27 5.08 -19.46
N PRO A 228 -8.72 4.69 -20.67
CA PRO A 228 -9.88 5.30 -21.31
C PRO A 228 -11.13 5.30 -20.43
N HIS A 229 -11.93 6.37 -20.52
CA HIS A 229 -13.18 6.45 -19.78
C HIS A 229 -14.13 5.31 -20.16
N GLY A 230 -14.62 4.57 -19.16
CA GLY A 230 -15.49 3.40 -19.35
C GLY A 230 -14.72 2.07 -19.51
N ALA A 231 -13.40 2.10 -19.62
CA ALA A 231 -12.58 0.90 -19.48
C ALA A 231 -12.48 0.45 -18.01
N ALA A 232 -12.26 -0.85 -17.82
CA ALA A 232 -12.13 -1.46 -16.51
C ALA A 232 -10.66 -1.83 -16.24
N ILE A 233 -10.04 -1.12 -15.30
CA ILE A 233 -8.69 -1.43 -14.80
C ILE A 233 -8.67 -2.83 -14.18
N LEU A 234 -7.69 -3.64 -14.57
CA LEU A 234 -7.48 -4.95 -13.97
C LEU A 234 -6.98 -4.78 -12.53
N ARG A 235 -7.54 -5.59 -11.64
CA ARG A 235 -7.13 -5.65 -10.23
C ARG A 235 -6.81 -7.10 -9.87
N PRO A 236 -5.84 -7.34 -8.98
CA PRO A 236 -5.51 -8.66 -8.42
C PRO A 236 -6.71 -9.45 -7.91
#